data_AF-A0A0P0SK54-F1
#
_entry.id   AF-A0A0P0SK54-F1
#
_cell.length_a   1.000
_cell.length_b   1.000
_cell.length_c   1.000
_cell.angle_alpha   90.00
_cell.angle_beta   90.00
_cell.angle_gamma   90.00
#
_symmetry.space_group_name_H-M   'P 1'
#
loop_
_entity.id
_entity.type
_entity.pdbx_description
1 polymer ?
#
loop_
_entity_poly.entity_id
_entity_poly.type
_entity_poly.pdbx_seq_one_letter_code
_entity_poly.pdbx_strand_id
1 'polypeptide(L)'
;MNAVPEPADQEHAGVWELRIGVFCTAEQARELTDKIQLMLCPDPMHRSPCPIPWSTAHWKLDDDEAVENYPELIEQARIEQHGGGPAAGPAE
;
A
#
# COMPACT_ATOMS: atom_id res chain seq x y z
N MET A 1 -12.51 18.66 50.55
CA MET A 1 -11.77 17.93 49.51
C MET A 1 -12.71 16.90 48.90
N ASN A 2 -12.90 16.92 47.58
CA ASN A 2 -13.20 15.75 46.76
C ASN A 2 -12.90 16.15 45.32
N ALA A 3 -11.81 15.60 44.78
CA ALA A 3 -11.41 15.79 43.40
C ALA A 3 -12.45 15.12 42.50
N VAL A 4 -12.93 15.84 41.49
CA VAL A 4 -13.64 15.23 40.36
C VAL A 4 -12.60 14.37 39.64
N PRO A 5 -12.84 13.06 39.44
CA PRO A 5 -11.95 12.27 38.59
C PRO A 5 -12.06 12.82 37.17
N GLU A 6 -10.95 13.35 36.65
CA GLU A 6 -10.79 13.64 35.23
C GLU A 6 -11.03 12.35 34.45
N PRO A 7 -11.77 12.37 33.33
CA PRO A 7 -12.03 11.17 32.56
C PRO A 7 -10.69 10.58 32.11
N ALA A 8 -10.44 9.35 32.56
CA ALA A 8 -9.38 8.50 32.08
C ALA A 8 -9.58 8.23 30.58
N ASP A 9 -8.46 8.04 29.89
CA ASP A 9 -8.37 7.55 28.52
C ASP A 9 -8.61 8.61 27.41
N GLN A 10 -7.74 9.62 27.37
CA GLN A 10 -7.29 10.15 26.08
C GLN A 10 -6.33 9.12 25.46
N GLU A 11 -6.89 8.04 24.91
CA GLU A 11 -6.14 7.23 23.94
C GLU A 11 -5.78 8.16 22.79
N HIS A 12 -4.48 8.43 22.59
CA HIS A 12 -4.03 9.13 21.41
C HIS A 12 -4.60 8.39 20.19
N ALA A 13 -5.49 9.04 19.44
CA ALA A 13 -5.96 8.52 18.15
C ALA A 13 -4.76 8.49 17.18
N GLY A 14 -3.94 7.45 17.29
CA GLY A 14 -2.78 7.24 16.44
C GLY A 14 -3.24 6.87 15.04
N VAL A 15 -2.61 7.47 14.04
CA VAL A 15 -2.76 7.01 12.65
C VAL A 15 -1.96 5.72 12.50
N TRP A 16 -2.60 4.68 11.98
CA TRP A 16 -1.92 3.44 11.61
C TRP A 16 -1.58 3.50 10.12
N GLU A 17 -0.32 3.28 9.77
CA GLU A 17 0.16 3.29 8.39
C GLU A 17 0.48 1.86 7.91
N LEU A 18 0.00 1.54 6.71
CA LEU A 18 0.38 0.33 5.98
C LEU A 18 1.21 0.73 4.76
N ARG A 19 2.46 0.26 4.70
CA ARG A 19 3.37 0.51 3.57
C ARG A 19 3.58 -0.78 2.79
N ILE A 20 3.32 -0.74 1.50
CA ILE A 20 3.42 -1.90 0.61
C ILE A 20 4.39 -1.53 -0.51
N GLY A 21 5.50 -2.27 -0.63
CA GLY A 21 6.41 -2.15 -1.76
C GLY A 21 5.81 -2.83 -2.99
N VAL A 22 5.82 -2.14 -4.14
CA VAL A 22 5.36 -2.68 -5.42
C VAL A 22 6.35 -2.35 -6.54
N PHE A 23 6.74 -3.37 -7.30
CA PHE A 23 7.57 -3.19 -8.50
C PHE A 23 6.64 -3.05 -9.71
N CYS A 24 6.41 -1.82 -10.16
CA CYS A 24 5.48 -1.55 -11.25
C CYS A 24 5.79 -0.22 -11.96
N THR A 25 5.12 0.03 -13.08
CA THR A 25 5.13 1.32 -13.75
C THR A 25 4.29 2.35 -12.98
N ALA A 26 4.52 3.64 -13.23
CA ALA A 26 3.74 4.71 -12.60
C ALA A 26 2.23 4.62 -12.90
N GLU A 27 1.85 4.17 -14.09
CA GLU A 27 0.45 3.94 -14.47
C GLU A 27 -0.17 2.81 -13.65
N GLN A 28 0.54 1.68 -13.51
CA GLN A 28 0.09 0.57 -12.67
C GLN A 28 -0.03 0.95 -11.19
N ALA A 29 0.89 1.79 -10.67
CA ALA A 29 0.82 2.29 -9.29
C ALA A 29 -0.45 3.13 -9.06
N ARG A 30 -0.80 3.98 -10.03
CA ARG A 30 -2.03 4.77 -9.99
C ARG A 30 -3.27 3.89 -10.03
N GLU A 31 -3.34 2.96 -10.98
CA GLU A 31 -4.47 2.02 -11.06
C GLU A 31 -4.63 1.18 -9.78
N LEU A 32 -3.52 0.73 -9.19
CA LEU A 32 -3.54 -0.01 -7.93
C LEU A 32 -4.08 0.86 -6.80
N THR A 33 -3.66 2.13 -6.73
CA THR A 33 -4.17 3.10 -5.74
C THR A 33 -5.68 3.26 -5.87
N ASP A 34 -6.19 3.43 -7.09
CA ASP A 34 -7.62 3.59 -7.36
C ASP A 34 -8.41 2.32 -6.96
N LYS A 35 -7.86 1.12 -7.26
CA LYS A 35 -8.46 -0.17 -6.87
C LYS A 35 -8.50 -0.36 -5.35
N ILE A 36 -7.42 -0.03 -4.65
CA ILE A 36 -7.38 -0.07 -3.18
C ILE A 36 -8.43 0.88 -2.60
N GLN A 37 -8.55 2.09 -3.16
CA GLN A 37 -9.55 3.05 -2.68
C GLN A 37 -10.98 2.53 -2.82
N LEU A 38 -11.31 1.94 -3.96
CA LEU A 38 -12.63 1.33 -4.19
C LEU A 38 -12.89 0.13 -3.28
N MET A 39 -11.87 -0.70 -3.02
CA MET A 39 -11.99 -1.87 -2.16
C MET A 39 -12.21 -1.50 -0.70
N LEU A 40 -11.53 -0.46 -0.21
CA LEU A 40 -11.61 -0.04 1.19
C LEU A 40 -12.73 0.97 1.45
N CYS A 41 -13.35 1.53 0.40
CA CYS A 41 -14.51 2.38 0.55
C CYS A 41 -15.76 1.52 0.81
N PRO A 42 -16.44 1.68 1.97
CA PRO A 42 -17.64 0.91 2.27
C PRO A 42 -18.85 1.29 1.39
N ASP A 43 -18.83 2.49 0.79
CA ASP A 43 -19.84 2.98 -0.15
C ASP A 43 -19.17 3.70 -1.35
N PRO A 44 -18.82 3.00 -2.44
CA PRO A 44 -18.12 3.62 -3.56
C PRO A 44 -18.95 4.69 -4.30
N MET A 45 -20.24 4.83 -4.00
CA MET A 45 -21.13 5.79 -4.66
C MET A 45 -21.32 7.10 -3.87
N HIS A 46 -20.66 7.26 -2.72
CA HIS A 46 -20.73 8.52 -1.96
C HIS A 46 -20.15 9.69 -2.78
N ARG A 47 -20.56 10.92 -2.48
CA ARG A 47 -19.95 12.12 -3.08
C ARG A 47 -18.54 12.30 -2.52
N SER A 48 -17.56 12.62 -3.37
CA SER A 48 -16.21 12.93 -2.92
C SER A 48 -16.17 14.22 -2.08
N PRO A 49 -15.29 14.30 -1.06
CA PRO A 49 -14.30 13.30 -0.62
C PRO A 49 -14.90 12.15 0.21
N CYS A 50 -14.17 11.03 0.33
CA CYS A 50 -14.57 9.90 1.18
C CYS A 50 -14.75 10.33 2.65
N PRO A 51 -15.86 9.97 3.31
CA PRO A 51 -16.09 10.35 4.70
C PRO A 51 -15.28 9.49 5.70
N ILE A 52 -14.67 8.39 5.26
CA ILE A 52 -13.86 7.54 6.13
C ILE A 52 -12.47 8.17 6.32
N PRO A 53 -11.94 8.25 7.55
CA PRO A 53 -10.70 8.97 7.86
C PRO A 53 -9.44 8.16 7.52
N TRP A 54 -9.35 7.60 6.31
CA TRP A 54 -8.14 7.00 5.78
C TRP A 54 -7.72 7.71 4.49
N SER A 55 -6.44 7.62 4.16
CA SER A 55 -5.87 8.14 2.92
C SER A 55 -4.96 7.09 2.29
N THR A 56 -4.90 7.08 0.96
CA THR A 56 -3.91 6.30 0.22
C THR A 56 -3.08 7.22 -0.68
N ALA A 57 -1.82 6.89 -0.83
CA ALA A 57 -0.90 7.55 -1.74
C ALA A 57 0.10 6.53 -2.28
N HIS A 58 0.70 6.84 -3.42
CA HIS A 58 1.88 6.14 -3.91
C HIS A 58 2.98 7.16 -4.17
N TRP A 59 4.22 6.73 -4.01
CA TRP A 59 5.40 7.51 -4.30
C TRP A 59 6.40 6.61 -5.01
N LYS A 60 7.17 7.21 -5.91
CA LYS A 60 8.30 6.54 -6.54
C LYS A 60 9.47 6.61 -5.57
N LEU A 61 10.12 5.48 -5.34
CA LEU A 61 11.42 5.41 -4.67
C LEU A 61 12.52 5.47 -5.71
N ASP A 62 13.64 6.08 -5.36
CA ASP A 62 14.88 5.88 -6.12
C ASP A 62 15.50 4.51 -5.82
N ASP A 63 16.56 4.16 -6.56
CA ASP A 63 17.18 2.84 -6.49
C ASP A 63 17.79 2.57 -5.10
N ASP A 64 18.38 3.59 -4.46
CA ASP A 64 19.01 3.45 -3.15
C ASP A 64 17.94 3.26 -2.06
N GLU A 65 16.88 4.07 -2.07
CA GLU A 65 15.74 3.94 -1.16
C GLU A 65 15.03 2.59 -1.31
N ALA A 66 14.87 2.10 -2.55
CA ALA A 66 14.24 0.82 -2.81
C ALA A 66 15.06 -0.35 -2.26
N VAL A 67 16.39 -0.31 -2.42
CA VAL A 67 17.30 -1.34 -1.88
C VAL A 67 17.26 -1.35 -0.35
N GLU A 68 17.19 -0.19 0.28
CA GLU A 68 17.11 -0.09 1.75
C GLU A 68 15.78 -0.64 2.29
N ASN A 69 14.65 -0.28 1.66
CA ASN A 69 13.33 -0.55 2.21
C ASN A 69 12.71 -1.89 1.74
N TYR A 70 13.04 -2.35 0.53
CA TYR A 70 12.40 -3.50 -0.11
C TYR A 70 13.37 -4.40 -0.91
N PRO A 71 14.48 -4.89 -0.30
CA PRO A 71 15.51 -5.65 -1.02
C PRO A 71 14.97 -6.95 -1.66
N GLU A 72 14.10 -7.68 -0.96
CA GLU A 72 13.52 -8.94 -1.45
C GLU A 72 12.62 -8.73 -2.68
N LEU A 73 11.93 -7.59 -2.75
CA LEU A 73 11.06 -7.25 -3.87
C LEU A 73 11.87 -6.98 -5.14
N ILE A 74 13.03 -6.34 -5.00
CA ILE A 74 13.96 -6.11 -6.11
C ILE A 74 14.47 -7.44 -6.65
N GLU A 75 14.87 -8.35 -5.76
CA GLU A 75 15.36 -9.67 -6.17
C GLU A 75 14.26 -10.50 -6.84
N GLN A 76 13.04 -10.49 -6.30
CA GLN A 76 11.90 -11.14 -6.95
C GLN A 76 11.68 -10.58 -8.36
N ALA A 77 11.61 -9.26 -8.52
CA ALA A 77 11.40 -8.62 -9.82
C ALA A 77 12.51 -8.99 -10.81
N ARG A 78 13.76 -9.06 -10.35
CA ARG A 78 14.88 -9.53 -11.17
C ARG A 78 14.67 -10.97 -11.61
N ILE A 79 14.33 -11.89 -10.70
CA ILE A 79 14.09 -13.30 -11.04
C ILE A 79 12.94 -13.43 -12.03
N GLU A 80 11.83 -12.72 -11.83
CA GLU A 80 10.66 -12.79 -12.72
C GLU A 80 10.94 -12.23 -14.12
N GLN A 81 11.73 -11.16 -14.22
CA GLN A 81 12.14 -10.59 -15.50
C GLN A 81 13.09 -11.51 -16.27
N HIS A 82 13.96 -12.25 -15.57
CA HIS A 82 14.93 -13.15 -16.21
C HIS A 82 14.40 -14.59 -16.37
N GLY A 83 13.39 -14.99 -15.59
CA GLY A 83 12.73 -16.28 -15.64
C GLY A 83 11.58 -16.37 -16.64
N GLY A 84 11.18 -15.24 -17.25
CA GLY A 84 10.11 -15.14 -18.25
C GLY A 84 10.46 -15.61 -19.67
N GLY A 85 11.43 -16.52 -19.85
CA GLY A 85 11.56 -17.26 -21.11
C GLY A 85 10.34 -18.16 -21.32
N PRO A 86 9.88 -18.42 -22.57
CA PRO A 86 8.64 -19.16 -22.79
C PRO A 86 8.77 -20.53 -22.11
N ALA A 87 7.81 -20.85 -21.24
CA ALA A 87 7.67 -22.17 -20.67
C ALA A 87 7.73 -23.18 -21.82
N ALA A 88 8.79 -23.99 -21.87
CA ALA A 88 8.87 -25.11 -22.78
C ALA A 88 7.64 -25.98 -22.49
N GLY A 89 6.67 -25.94 -23.41
CA GLY A 89 5.54 -26.86 -23.39
C GLY A 89 6.08 -28.30 -23.38
N PRO A 90 5.34 -29.25 -22.79
CA PRO A 90 5.81 -30.63 -22.75
C PRO A 90 5.97 -31.12 -24.19
N ALA A 91 7.16 -31.62 -24.51
CA ALA A 91 7.37 -32.42 -25.71
C ALA A 91 6.59 -33.75 -25.54
N GLU A 92 5.93 -34.15 -26.63
CA GLU A 92 5.06 -35.32 -26.76
C GLU A 92 5.62 -36.63 -26.17
#